data_AF-A0A8T4MC94-F1
#
_entry.id   AF-A0A8T4MC94-F1
#
_cell.length_a   1.000
_cell.length_b   1.000
_cell.length_c   1.000
_cell.angle_alpha   90.00
_cell.angle_beta   90.00
_cell.angle_gamma   90.00
#
_symmetry.space_group_name_H-M   'P 1'
#
loop_
_entity.id
_entity.type
_entity.pdbx_description
1 polymer ?
#
loop_
_entity_poly.entity_id
_entity_poly.type
_entity_poly.pdbx_seq_one_letter_code
_entity_poly.pdbx_strand_id
1 'polypeptide(L)'
;MLNIKKLALTIAVGILLALFIGFLIDAIYDSPKYEDFCTPSTRPMYEKVPYPELINTSNCPKLNYNDSIYATCTQDKGYVAYKTDNNGCQVNPYCETCSVEFDKANKQYSRNLFFILAPISIALIIIGMFLALEAIGSGFILGGILTLIYATIRVFGDLSKVMRVILLGIELALVIWIGYKKIEKHQRK
;
A
#
# COMPACT_ATOMS: atom_id res chain seq x y z
N MET A 1 -24.91 4.30 31.78
CA MET A 1 -25.81 3.53 30.87
C MET A 1 -25.42 3.83 29.44
N LEU A 2 -25.18 2.80 28.63
CA LEU A 2 -24.79 2.96 27.22
C LEU A 2 -26.00 3.51 26.43
N ASN A 3 -25.92 4.75 25.94
CA ASN A 3 -26.98 5.32 25.12
C ASN A 3 -26.78 4.86 23.67
N ILE A 4 -27.53 3.84 23.26
CA ILE A 4 -27.42 3.17 21.95
C ILE A 4 -27.42 4.18 20.80
N LYS A 5 -28.24 5.25 20.88
CA LYS A 5 -28.29 6.30 19.85
C LYS A 5 -26.98 7.08 19.73
N LYS A 6 -26.37 7.45 20.86
CA LYS A 6 -25.07 8.13 20.89
C LYS A 6 -23.95 7.23 20.37
N LEU A 7 -23.99 5.94 20.71
CA LEU A 7 -23.02 4.96 20.24
C LEU A 7 -23.12 4.75 18.72
N ALA A 8 -24.33 4.53 18.20
CA ALA A 8 -24.57 4.36 16.76
C ALA A 8 -24.08 5.57 15.96
N LEU A 9 -24.37 6.79 16.45
CA LEU A 9 -23.88 8.03 15.84
C LEU A 9 -22.35 8.12 15.85
N THR A 10 -21.70 7.76 16.96
CA THR A 10 -20.24 7.75 17.10
C THR A 10 -19.59 6.82 16.06
N ILE A 11 -20.12 5.60 15.93
CA ILE A 11 -19.62 4.61 14.97
C ILE A 11 -19.82 5.10 13.53
N ALA A 12 -21.02 5.58 13.20
CA ALA A 12 -21.33 6.09 11.88
C ALA A 12 -20.39 7.25 11.47
N VAL A 13 -20.21 8.23 12.35
CA VAL A 13 -19.30 9.36 12.10
C VAL A 13 -17.86 8.88 11.93
N GLY A 14 -17.38 8.00 12.81
CA GLY A 14 -16.00 7.51 12.75
C GLY A 14 -15.69 6.75 11.47
N ILE A 15 -16.58 5.83 11.06
CA ILE A 15 -16.40 5.05 9.82
C ILE A 15 -16.50 5.96 8.59
N LEU A 16 -17.54 6.79 8.51
CA LEU A 16 -17.72 7.68 7.36
C LEU A 16 -16.56 8.68 7.23
N LEU A 17 -16.04 9.20 8.33
CA LEU A 17 -14.88 10.09 8.33
C LEU A 17 -13.63 9.37 7.79
N ALA A 18 -13.36 8.15 8.25
CA ALA A 18 -12.21 7.38 7.77
C ALA A 18 -12.33 7.03 6.28
N LEU A 19 -13.52 6.62 5.83
CA LEU A 19 -13.78 6.37 4.41
C LEU A 19 -13.65 7.63 3.57
N PHE A 20 -14.21 8.75 4.04
CA PHE A 20 -14.10 10.04 3.36
C PHE A 20 -12.64 10.44 3.16
N ILE A 21 -11.79 10.30 4.18
CA ILE A 21 -10.36 10.62 4.06
C ILE A 21 -9.68 9.66 3.08
N GLY A 22 -9.98 8.37 3.14
CA GLY A 22 -9.45 7.38 2.20
C GLY A 22 -9.74 7.74 0.74
N PHE A 23 -11.02 8.01 0.41
CA PHE A 23 -11.42 8.43 -0.93
C PHE A 23 -10.90 9.81 -1.31
N LEU A 24 -10.81 10.74 -0.36
CA LEU A 24 -10.24 12.06 -0.61
C LEU A 24 -8.78 11.96 -1.03
N ILE A 25 -7.98 11.13 -0.35
CA ILE A 25 -6.58 10.95 -0.72
C ILE A 25 -6.45 10.26 -2.08
N ASP A 26 -7.25 9.22 -2.34
CA ASP A 26 -7.26 8.54 -3.64
C ASP A 26 -7.59 9.51 -4.81
N ALA A 27 -8.42 10.54 -4.54
CA ALA A 27 -8.77 11.55 -5.52
C ALA A 27 -7.68 12.62 -5.77
N ILE A 28 -6.74 12.82 -4.84
CA ILE A 28 -5.72 13.88 -4.95
C ILE A 28 -4.27 13.37 -5.05
N TYR A 29 -4.04 12.09 -4.76
CA TYR A 29 -2.72 11.49 -4.73
C TYR A 29 -2.76 10.14 -5.45
N ASP A 30 -2.42 10.17 -6.75
CA ASP A 30 -2.51 9.03 -7.64
C ASP A 30 -1.60 7.88 -7.18
N SER A 31 -2.21 6.68 -7.07
CA SER A 31 -1.45 5.47 -6.83
C SER A 31 -0.74 4.99 -8.10
N PRO A 32 0.50 4.46 -7.99
CA PRO A 32 1.19 3.89 -9.13
C PRO A 32 0.38 2.71 -9.67
N LYS A 33 0.07 2.71 -10.96
CA LYS A 33 -0.62 1.59 -11.61
C LYS A 33 0.40 0.67 -12.24
N TYR A 34 0.12 -0.62 -12.22
CA TYR A 34 1.05 -1.61 -12.74
C TYR A 34 1.32 -1.42 -14.23
N GLU A 35 0.28 -1.03 -14.97
CA GLU A 35 0.27 -0.84 -16.41
C GLU A 35 1.17 0.33 -16.85
N ASP A 36 1.41 1.30 -15.97
CA ASP A 36 2.30 2.44 -16.23
C ASP A 36 3.77 2.02 -16.30
N PHE A 37 4.12 0.90 -15.66
CA PHE A 37 5.46 0.31 -15.68
C PHE A 37 5.51 -0.89 -16.65
N CYS A 38 4.46 -1.71 -16.64
CA CYS A 38 4.39 -3.00 -17.32
C CYS A 38 3.48 -2.90 -18.54
N THR A 39 3.93 -2.15 -19.53
CA THR A 39 3.18 -2.06 -20.79
C THR A 39 3.19 -3.39 -21.56
N PRO A 40 2.12 -3.71 -22.32
CA PRO A 40 2.10 -4.84 -23.25
C PRO A 40 3.19 -4.78 -24.34
N SER A 41 3.88 -3.65 -24.50
CA SER A 41 5.02 -3.48 -25.42
C SER A 41 6.38 -3.82 -24.81
N THR A 42 6.51 -3.75 -23.47
CA THR A 42 7.76 -4.13 -22.76
C THR A 42 7.78 -5.61 -22.41
N ARG A 43 6.61 -6.22 -22.30
CA ARG A 43 6.44 -7.67 -22.34
C ARG A 43 6.19 -8.04 -23.79
N PRO A 44 6.76 -9.11 -24.36
CA PRO A 44 5.97 -9.90 -25.28
C PRO A 44 4.83 -10.46 -24.43
N MET A 45 3.80 -9.64 -24.17
CA MET A 45 2.48 -10.21 -24.01
C MET A 45 2.34 -11.04 -25.28
N TYR A 46 2.25 -12.34 -25.08
CA TYR A 46 1.33 -13.16 -25.85
C TYR A 46 0.15 -12.25 -26.17
N GLU A 47 0.18 -11.67 -27.37
CA GLU A 47 -1.03 -11.40 -28.10
C GLU A 47 -1.90 -12.63 -27.87
N LYS A 48 -3.22 -12.52 -27.84
CA LYS A 48 -4.05 -13.72 -27.94
C LYS A 48 -3.88 -14.36 -29.34
N VAL A 49 -2.65 -14.50 -29.84
CA VAL A 49 -2.28 -15.58 -30.73
C VAL A 49 -2.62 -16.86 -29.97
N PRO A 50 -3.40 -17.78 -30.60
CA PRO A 50 -3.56 -19.11 -30.05
C PRO A 50 -2.16 -19.64 -29.71
N TYR A 51 -2.04 -20.28 -28.54
CA TYR A 51 -0.80 -20.96 -28.13
C TYR A 51 -0.24 -21.63 -29.39
N PRO A 52 0.96 -21.25 -29.88
CA PRO A 52 1.49 -21.90 -31.06
C PRO A 52 1.49 -23.39 -30.73
N GLU A 53 0.76 -24.18 -31.52
CA GLU A 53 0.92 -25.62 -31.45
C GLU A 53 2.42 -25.86 -31.52
N LEU A 54 2.99 -26.59 -30.55
CA LEU A 54 4.43 -26.73 -30.41
C LEU A 54 4.99 -27.40 -31.68
N ILE A 55 5.37 -26.61 -32.68
CA ILE A 55 5.93 -27.12 -33.92
C ILE A 55 7.42 -27.42 -33.64
N ASN A 56 7.69 -28.61 -33.09
CA ASN A 56 9.03 -29.13 -32.80
C ASN A 56 9.88 -28.34 -31.78
N THR A 57 9.64 -28.60 -30.49
CA THR A 57 10.56 -28.19 -29.39
C THR A 57 11.94 -28.86 -29.47
N SER A 58 12.10 -29.88 -30.30
CA SER A 58 13.34 -30.63 -30.52
C SER A 58 14.47 -29.83 -31.17
N ASN A 59 14.17 -28.69 -31.81
CA ASN A 59 15.17 -27.86 -32.52
C ASN A 59 15.39 -26.47 -31.91
N CYS A 60 14.94 -26.19 -30.67
CA CYS A 60 15.21 -24.89 -30.06
C CYS A 60 16.71 -24.69 -29.80
N PRO A 61 17.28 -23.51 -30.11
CA PRO A 61 18.67 -23.21 -29.79
C PRO A 61 18.89 -23.28 -28.27
N LYS A 62 20.03 -23.85 -27.86
CA LYS A 62 20.41 -23.86 -26.43
C LYS A 62 20.65 -22.42 -25.97
N LEU A 63 20.04 -22.05 -24.84
CA LEU A 63 20.26 -20.75 -24.21
C LEU A 63 21.72 -20.58 -23.81
N ASN A 64 22.28 -19.41 -24.08
CA ASN A 64 23.66 -19.07 -23.70
C ASN A 64 23.67 -18.41 -22.31
N TYR A 65 23.84 -19.20 -21.26
CA TYR A 65 23.90 -18.71 -19.87
C TYR A 65 25.16 -17.91 -19.52
N ASN A 66 26.14 -17.83 -20.43
CA ASN A 66 27.33 -16.99 -20.25
C ASN A 66 27.12 -15.54 -20.73
N ASP A 67 25.89 -15.19 -21.14
CA ASP A 67 25.55 -13.81 -21.47
C ASP A 67 25.73 -12.89 -20.24
N SER A 68 26.32 -11.71 -20.46
CA SER A 68 26.46 -10.67 -19.45
C SER A 68 25.16 -10.27 -18.76
N ILE A 69 24.01 -10.52 -19.39
CA ILE A 69 22.68 -10.25 -18.83
C ILE A 69 22.44 -11.06 -17.54
N TYR A 70 22.92 -12.30 -17.46
CA TYR A 70 22.78 -13.11 -16.25
C TYR A 70 23.62 -12.58 -15.07
N ALA A 71 24.75 -11.93 -15.37
CA ALA A 71 25.59 -11.29 -14.35
C ALA A 71 25.07 -9.91 -13.92
N THR A 72 24.34 -9.21 -14.81
CA THR A 72 23.92 -7.81 -14.59
C THR A 72 22.46 -7.66 -14.15
N CYS A 73 21.59 -8.61 -14.49
CA CYS A 73 20.18 -8.64 -14.11
C CYS A 73 20.00 -9.35 -12.76
N THR A 74 20.28 -8.62 -11.68
CA THR A 74 20.11 -9.08 -10.30
C THR A 74 18.67 -8.89 -9.82
N GLN A 75 18.26 -9.60 -8.76
CA GLN A 75 16.91 -9.48 -8.19
C GLN A 75 16.52 -8.04 -7.81
N ASP A 76 17.50 -7.21 -7.43
CA ASP A 76 17.28 -5.80 -7.09
C ASP A 76 17.06 -4.89 -8.32
N LYS A 77 17.30 -5.40 -9.52
CA LYS A 77 17.15 -4.69 -10.80
C LYS A 77 16.02 -5.24 -11.65
N GLY A 78 15.80 -6.56 -11.62
CA GLY A 78 14.80 -7.23 -12.45
C GLY A 78 14.95 -8.74 -12.43
N TYR A 79 14.36 -9.39 -13.44
CA TYR A 79 14.58 -10.81 -13.71
C TYR A 79 14.86 -11.02 -15.19
N VAL A 80 15.58 -12.10 -15.51
CA VAL A 80 15.88 -12.44 -16.91
C VAL A 80 14.61 -13.00 -17.56
N ALA A 81 14.15 -12.32 -18.61
CA ALA A 81 13.06 -12.73 -19.48
C ALA A 81 13.59 -13.03 -20.88
N TYR A 82 12.76 -13.66 -21.71
CA TYR A 82 13.13 -14.09 -23.06
C TYR A 82 12.09 -13.63 -24.07
N LYS A 83 12.55 -13.26 -25.26
CA LYS A 83 11.66 -13.13 -26.41
C LYS A 83 11.39 -14.51 -26.99
N THR A 84 10.29 -14.64 -27.70
CA THR A 84 9.91 -15.89 -28.37
C THR A 84 10.05 -15.69 -29.88
N ASP A 85 10.69 -16.63 -30.56
CA ASP A 85 10.73 -16.63 -32.02
C ASP A 85 9.41 -17.16 -32.63
N ASN A 86 9.31 -17.18 -33.96
CA ASN A 86 8.11 -17.67 -34.67
C ASN A 86 7.78 -19.15 -34.38
N ASN A 87 8.72 -19.91 -33.82
CA ASN A 87 8.56 -21.34 -33.51
C ASN A 87 8.22 -21.59 -32.03
N GLY A 88 8.07 -20.54 -31.22
CA GLY A 88 7.82 -20.69 -29.78
C GLY A 88 9.10 -20.88 -28.95
N CYS A 89 10.30 -20.82 -29.53
CA CYS A 89 11.55 -20.99 -28.82
C CYS A 89 11.98 -19.69 -28.12
N GLN A 90 12.53 -19.81 -26.91
CA GLN A 90 13.11 -18.69 -26.19
C GLN A 90 14.42 -18.26 -26.84
N VAL A 91 14.48 -17.00 -27.25
CA VAL A 91 15.63 -16.36 -27.88
C VAL A 91 15.85 -14.99 -27.24
N ASN A 92 17.09 -14.49 -27.30
CA ASN A 92 17.45 -13.13 -26.86
C ASN A 92 17.03 -12.82 -25.41
N PRO A 93 17.83 -13.22 -24.40
CA PRO A 93 17.55 -12.84 -23.02
C PRO A 93 17.56 -11.30 -22.89
N TYR A 94 16.70 -10.79 -22.03
CA TYR A 94 16.67 -9.38 -21.65
C TYR A 94 16.33 -9.25 -20.16
N CYS A 95 16.70 -8.13 -19.55
CA CYS A 95 16.35 -7.88 -18.15
C CYS A 95 15.00 -7.17 -18.08
N GLU A 96 14.01 -7.82 -17.49
CA GLU A 96 12.68 -7.25 -17.23
C GLU A 96 12.72 -6.52 -15.88
N THR A 97 12.69 -5.19 -15.92
CA THR A 97 12.80 -4.33 -14.74
C THR A 97 11.46 -3.81 -14.24
N CYS A 98 10.38 -3.98 -15.01
CA CYS A 98 9.11 -3.34 -14.69
C CYS A 98 8.62 -3.65 -13.26
N SER A 99 8.59 -4.93 -12.85
CA SER A 99 8.03 -5.29 -11.55
C SER A 99 8.80 -4.64 -10.40
N VAL A 100 10.12 -4.53 -10.55
CA VAL A 100 10.99 -3.89 -9.57
C VAL A 100 10.76 -2.37 -9.54
N GLU A 101 10.58 -1.74 -10.69
CA GLU A 101 10.27 -0.31 -10.80
C GLU A 101 8.89 0.02 -10.21
N PHE A 102 7.88 -0.80 -10.50
CA PHE A 102 6.56 -0.70 -9.90
C PHE A 102 6.62 -0.87 -8.38
N ASP A 103 7.30 -1.90 -7.88
CA ASP A 103 7.44 -2.14 -6.44
C ASP A 103 8.16 -0.97 -5.75
N LYS A 104 9.17 -0.39 -6.39
CA LYS A 104 9.88 0.79 -5.90
C LYS A 104 8.97 2.02 -5.85
N ALA A 105 8.19 2.25 -6.90
CA ALA A 105 7.22 3.35 -6.93
C ALA A 105 6.12 3.16 -5.87
N ASN A 106 5.58 1.95 -5.72
CA ASN A 106 4.56 1.63 -4.74
C ASN A 106 5.08 1.75 -3.30
N LYS A 107 6.32 1.35 -3.03
CA LYS A 107 7.01 1.59 -1.74
C LYS A 107 7.12 3.08 -1.42
N GLN A 108 7.54 3.89 -2.40
CA GLN A 108 7.67 5.33 -2.23
C GLN A 108 6.31 5.99 -2.01
N TYR A 109 5.29 5.59 -2.79
CA TYR A 109 3.91 6.03 -2.63
C TYR A 109 3.38 5.73 -1.22
N SER A 110 3.46 4.48 -0.77
CA SER A 110 2.95 4.05 0.54
C SER A 110 3.64 4.77 1.71
N ARG A 111 4.95 5.00 1.60
CA ARG A 111 5.70 5.77 2.60
C ARG A 111 5.25 7.23 2.67
N ASN A 112 5.14 7.91 1.53
CA ASN A 112 4.70 9.30 1.48
C ASN A 112 3.26 9.44 2.00
N LEU A 113 2.39 8.51 1.61
CA LEU A 113 1.00 8.45 2.04
C LEU A 113 0.90 8.34 3.57
N PHE A 114 1.74 7.50 4.20
CA PHE A 114 1.81 7.40 5.66
C PHE A 114 2.19 8.74 6.31
N PHE A 115 3.20 9.44 5.79
CA PHE A 115 3.62 10.75 6.32
C PHE A 115 2.58 11.86 6.11
N ILE A 116 1.65 11.71 5.16
CA ILE A 116 0.52 12.63 4.97
C ILE A 116 -0.64 12.25 5.90
N LEU A 117 -1.03 10.98 5.95
CA LEU A 117 -2.20 10.52 6.70
C LEU A 117 -1.97 10.49 8.21
N ALA A 118 -0.76 10.17 8.68
CA ALA A 118 -0.45 10.13 10.11
C ALA A 118 -0.72 11.47 10.82
N PRO A 119 -0.18 12.63 10.36
CA PRO A 119 -0.46 13.91 10.99
C PRO A 119 -1.93 14.32 10.86
N ILE A 120 -2.59 14.04 9.74
CA ILE A 120 -4.04 14.30 9.58
C ILE A 120 -4.84 13.50 10.61
N SER A 121 -4.51 12.22 10.79
CA SER A 121 -5.16 11.33 11.76
C SER A 121 -4.98 11.82 13.19
N ILE A 122 -3.76 12.22 13.56
CA ILE A 122 -3.46 12.81 14.86
C ILE A 122 -4.23 14.11 15.07
N ALA A 123 -4.29 14.99 14.06
CA ALA A 123 -5.05 16.23 14.12
C ALA A 123 -6.54 15.97 14.34
N LEU A 124 -7.14 14.99 13.67
CA LEU A 124 -8.55 14.61 13.87
C LEU A 124 -8.83 14.10 15.28
N ILE A 125 -7.92 13.30 15.85
CA ILE A 125 -8.02 12.85 17.23
C ILE A 125 -7.98 14.03 18.21
N ILE A 126 -7.06 14.97 17.99
CA ILE A 126 -6.93 16.18 18.81
C ILE A 126 -8.19 17.04 18.68
N ILE A 127 -8.68 17.30 17.46
CA ILE A 127 -9.91 18.06 17.21
C ILE A 127 -11.09 17.41 17.94
N GLY A 128 -11.22 16.09 17.84
CA GLY A 128 -12.28 15.34 18.53
C GLY A 128 -12.24 15.46 20.06
N MET A 129 -11.09 15.76 20.66
CA MET A 129 -10.94 16.03 22.10
C MET A 129 -11.49 17.40 22.54
N PHE A 130 -11.55 18.36 21.61
CA PHE A 130 -12.03 19.72 21.88
C PHE A 130 -13.50 19.93 21.48
N LEU A 131 -14.10 19.03 20.70
CA LEU A 131 -15.52 19.13 20.33
C LEU A 131 -16.44 18.96 21.55
N ALA A 132 -17.41 19.87 21.68
CA ALA A 132 -18.35 19.91 22.80
C ALA A 132 -19.40 18.79 22.76
N LEU A 133 -19.74 18.30 21.56
CA LEU A 133 -20.73 17.23 21.37
C LEU A 133 -20.06 15.87 21.55
N GLU A 134 -20.37 15.18 22.66
CA GLU A 134 -19.75 13.90 23.04
C GLU A 134 -19.71 12.85 21.92
N ALA A 135 -20.83 12.69 21.19
CA ALA A 135 -20.95 11.69 20.13
C ALA A 135 -20.11 12.07 18.89
N ILE A 136 -20.09 13.34 18.52
CA ILE A 136 -19.32 13.82 17.35
C ILE A 136 -17.82 13.81 17.69
N GLY A 137 -17.43 14.32 18.86
CA GLY A 137 -16.04 14.30 19.32
C GLY A 137 -15.47 12.88 19.42
N SER A 138 -16.26 11.93 19.93
CA SER A 138 -15.87 10.52 19.96
C SER A 138 -15.81 9.90 18.56
N GLY A 139 -16.69 10.32 17.64
CA GLY A 139 -16.65 9.92 16.24
C GLY A 139 -15.39 10.39 15.52
N PHE A 140 -14.97 11.64 15.72
CA PHE A 140 -13.72 12.18 15.18
C PHE A 140 -12.49 11.42 15.70
N ILE A 141 -12.46 11.08 16.99
CA ILE A 141 -11.38 10.27 17.57
C ILE A 141 -11.37 8.88 16.95
N LEU A 142 -12.53 8.22 16.84
CA LEU A 142 -12.63 6.90 16.21
C LEU A 142 -12.18 6.95 14.74
N GLY A 143 -12.64 7.94 13.98
CA GLY A 143 -12.27 8.10 12.57
C GLY A 143 -10.79 8.41 12.39
N GLY A 144 -10.20 9.25 13.24
CA GLY A 144 -8.75 9.50 13.25
C GLY A 144 -7.95 8.23 13.56
N ILE A 145 -8.38 7.42 14.53
CA ILE A 145 -7.74 6.12 14.83
C ILE A 145 -7.85 5.16 13.65
N LEU A 146 -9.04 5.02 13.05
CA LEU A 146 -9.25 4.16 11.87
C LEU A 146 -8.39 4.59 10.67
N THR A 147 -8.26 5.91 10.46
CA THR A 147 -7.41 6.48 9.40
C THR A 147 -5.94 6.21 9.67
N LEU A 148 -5.51 6.33 10.94
CA LEU A 148 -4.13 6.00 11.33
C LEU A 148 -3.83 4.53 11.07
N ILE A 149 -4.72 3.62 11.50
CA ILE A 149 -4.59 2.17 11.24
C ILE A 149 -4.51 1.88 9.75
N TYR A 150 -5.35 2.52 8.93
CA TYR A 150 -5.31 2.38 7.47
C TYR A 150 -3.95 2.79 6.89
N ALA A 151 -3.42 3.95 7.32
CA ALA A 151 -2.10 4.42 6.90
C ALA A 151 -0.99 3.43 7.29
N THR A 152 -1.05 2.90 8.52
CA THR A 152 -0.08 1.94 9.05
C THR A 152 -0.10 0.63 8.26
N ILE A 153 -1.27 0.05 8.01
CA ILE A 153 -1.41 -1.18 7.21
C ILE A 153 -0.77 -1.01 5.83
N ARG A 154 -0.96 0.17 5.21
CA ARG A 154 -0.43 0.44 3.87
C ARG A 154 1.10 0.43 3.82
N VAL A 155 1.78 1.03 4.80
CA VAL A 155 3.25 1.05 4.86
C VAL A 155 3.83 -0.22 5.49
N PHE A 156 3.02 -1.01 6.18
CA PHE A 156 3.45 -2.16 6.97
C PHE A 156 4.24 -3.18 6.15
N GLY A 157 3.81 -3.46 4.91
CA GLY A 157 4.47 -4.42 4.01
C GLY A 157 5.92 -4.07 3.70
N ASP A 158 6.24 -2.77 3.68
CA ASP A 158 7.53 -2.25 3.24
C ASP A 158 8.53 -2.04 4.38
N LEU A 159 8.04 -2.02 5.63
CA LEU A 159 8.85 -1.84 6.82
C LEU A 159 9.60 -3.13 7.19
N SER A 160 10.80 -2.99 7.76
CA SER A 160 11.53 -4.12 8.36
C SER A 160 10.77 -4.67 9.56
N LYS A 161 11.02 -5.95 9.90
CA LYS A 161 10.35 -6.63 11.03
C LYS A 161 10.44 -5.83 12.34
N VAL A 162 11.61 -5.27 12.65
CA VAL A 162 11.84 -4.47 13.86
C VAL A 162 11.10 -3.14 13.79
N MET A 163 11.13 -2.47 12.63
CA MET A 163 10.49 -1.17 12.47
C MET A 163 8.96 -1.25 12.61
N ARG A 164 8.35 -2.35 12.15
CA ARG A 164 6.92 -2.63 12.35
C ARG A 164 6.54 -2.68 13.83
N VAL A 165 7.34 -3.36 14.65
CA VAL A 165 7.10 -3.46 16.10
C VAL A 165 7.25 -2.11 16.78
N ILE A 166 8.30 -1.35 16.43
CA ILE A 166 8.52 -0.01 16.97
C ILE A 166 7.35 0.92 16.63
N LEU A 167 6.92 0.93 15.36
CA LEU A 167 5.82 1.76 14.90
C LEU A 167 4.51 1.45 15.64
N LEU A 168 4.12 0.18 15.72
CA LEU A 168 2.94 -0.25 16.46
C LEU A 168 3.04 0.08 17.96
N GLY A 169 4.22 -0.03 18.55
CA GLY A 169 4.46 0.36 19.93
C GLY A 169 4.24 1.85 20.17
N ILE A 170 4.71 2.70 19.26
CA ILE A 170 4.50 4.16 19.31
C ILE A 170 3.02 4.51 19.17
N GLU A 171 2.33 3.93 18.19
CA GLU A 171 0.90 4.16 17.96
C GLU A 171 0.06 3.73 19.16
N LEU A 172 0.35 2.55 19.72
CA LEU A 172 -0.33 2.05 20.90
C LEU A 172 -0.10 2.97 22.11
N ALA A 173 1.15 3.39 22.35
CA ALA A 173 1.47 4.32 23.44
C ALA A 173 0.74 5.66 23.26
N LEU A 174 0.66 6.18 22.03
CA LEU A 174 -0.05 7.41 21.71
C LEU A 174 -1.55 7.28 21.99
N VAL A 175 -2.20 6.20 21.53
CA VAL A 175 -3.64 5.98 21.76
C VAL A 175 -3.94 5.83 23.26
N ILE A 176 -3.10 5.09 24.00
CA ILE A 176 -3.24 4.93 25.45
C ILE A 176 -3.10 6.30 26.16
N TRP A 177 -2.09 7.08 25.79
CA TRP A 177 -1.85 8.41 26.37
C TRP A 177 -3.04 9.36 26.15
N ILE A 178 -3.59 9.36 24.93
CA ILE A 178 -4.78 10.16 24.60
C ILE A 178 -6.00 9.68 25.37
N GLY A 179 -6.19 8.35 25.48
CA GLY A 179 -7.26 7.74 26.26
C GLY A 179 -7.23 8.20 27.72
N TYR A 180 -6.06 8.13 28.36
CA TYR A 180 -5.86 8.57 29.75
C TYR A 180 -6.18 10.06 29.92
N LYS A 181 -5.64 10.92 29.05
CA LYS A 181 -5.84 12.38 29.11
C LYS A 181 -7.31 12.78 28.93
N LYS A 182 -8.05 12.07 28.08
CA LYS A 182 -9.49 12.33 27.88
C LYS A 182 -10.30 11.95 29.11
N ILE A 183 -10.00 10.80 29.74
CA ILE A 183 -10.70 10.33 30.93
C ILE A 183 -10.47 11.29 32.10
N GLU A 184 -9.25 11.76 32.32
CA GLU A 184 -8.93 12.73 33.37
C GLU A 184 -9.73 14.03 33.23
N LYS A 185 -9.85 14.58 32.02
CA LYS A 185 -10.63 15.79 31.75
C LYS A 185 -12.11 15.61 32.08
N HIS A 186 -12.65 14.41 31.86
CA HIS A 186 -14.07 14.13 32.10
C HIS A 186 -14.39 13.96 33.59
N GLN A 187 -13.41 13.56 34.42
CA GLN A 187 -13.52 13.46 35.88
C GLN A 187 -13.44 14.82 36.60
N ARG A 188 -12.90 15.86 35.95
CA ARG A 188 -12.77 17.23 36.50
C ARG A 188 -13.95 18.16 36.18
N LYS A 189 -14.97 17.68 35.47
CA LYS A 189 -16.21 18.41 35.13
C LYS A 189 -17.40 17.71 35.73
#